data_AF-A0A0P7YAP6-F1
#
_entry.id   AF-A0A0P7YAP6-F1
#
_cell.length_a   1.000
_cell.length_b   1.000
_cell.length_c   1.000
_cell.angle_alpha   90.00
_cell.angle_beta   90.00
_cell.angle_gamma   90.00
#
_symmetry.space_group_name_H-M   'P 1'
#
loop_
_entity.id
_entity.type
_entity.pdbx_description
1 polymer ?
#
loop_
_entity_poly.entity_id
_entity_poly.type
_entity_poly.pdbx_seq_one_letter_code
_entity_poly.pdbx_strand_id
1 'polypeptide(L)' 'MARDIKLGWDVEALNKAYRQGYMAGTMGMEKTRCPYRGDVIIAAWEAGWDDAGQVVHEQQKADDLFSRIA' A
#
# COMPACT_ATOMS: atom_id res chain seq x y z
N MET A 1 16.01 17.33 -0.25
CA MET A 1 14.78 16.64 0.22
C MET A 1 13.81 17.71 0.68
N ALA A 2 12.64 17.81 0.06
CA ALA A 2 11.68 18.87 0.34
C ALA A 2 10.95 18.58 1.65
N ARG A 3 11.38 19.24 2.73
CA ARG A 3 10.64 19.28 3.99
C ARG A 3 9.68 20.45 3.92
N ASP A 4 8.42 20.20 3.60
CA ASP A 4 7.40 21.24 3.69
C ASP A 4 6.93 21.36 5.15
N ILE A 5 7.73 22.08 5.95
CA ILE A 5 7.55 22.26 7.41
C ILE A 5 6.17 22.84 7.75
N LYS A 6 5.49 23.49 6.80
CA LYS A 6 4.17 24.10 6.98
C LYS A 6 3.02 23.08 7.10
N LEU A 7 3.27 21.84 6.69
CA LEU A 7 2.23 20.83 6.50
C LEU A 7 2.36 19.67 7.51
N GLY A 8 3.50 19.53 8.20
CA GLY A 8 3.65 18.56 9.30
C GLY A 8 3.98 17.12 8.88
N TRP A 9 4.29 16.89 7.59
CA TRP A 9 4.71 15.59 7.06
C TRP A 9 5.97 15.75 6.19
N ASP A 10 6.90 14.81 6.26
CA ASP A 10 8.09 14.72 5.41
C ASP A 10 7.86 13.69 4.30
N VAL A 11 8.37 13.94 3.09
CA VAL A 11 8.29 13.02 1.94
C VAL A 11 8.85 11.65 2.28
N GLU A 12 9.90 11.59 3.11
CA GLU A 12 10.47 10.33 3.59
C GLU A 12 9.45 9.53 4.44
N ALA A 13 8.69 10.20 5.30
CA ALA A 13 7.66 9.58 6.13
C ALA A 13 6.49 9.06 5.27
N LEU A 14 6.08 9.83 4.25
CA LEU A 14 5.04 9.42 3.31
C LEU A 14 5.47 8.22 2.46
N ASN A 15 6.71 8.23 1.94
CA ASN A 15 7.27 7.08 1.21
C ASN A 15 7.37 5.83 2.09
N LYS A 16 7.73 5.99 3.36
CA LYS A 16 7.74 4.88 4.32
C LYS A 16 6.33 4.33 4.53
N ALA A 17 5.34 5.20 4.72
CA ALA A 17 3.95 4.81 4.89
C ALA A 17 3.44 4.04 3.66
N TYR A 18 3.68 4.55 2.45
CA TYR A 18 3.35 3.88 1.21
C TYR A 18 3.94 2.47 1.12
N ARG A 19 5.25 2.31 1.34
CA ARG A 19 5.91 0.99 1.30
C ARG A 19 5.35 0.02 2.33
N GLN A 20 5.03 0.51 3.53
CA GLN A 20 4.39 -0.31 4.56
C GLN A 20 2.99 -0.75 4.17
N GLY A 21 2.21 0.13 3.53
CA GLY A 21 0.89 -0.17 3.01
C GLY A 21 0.94 -1.25 1.93
N TYR A 22 1.87 -1.10 0.99
CA TYR A 22 2.11 -2.08 -0.06
C TYR A 22 2.43 -3.46 0.52
N MET A 23 3.37 -3.55 1.46
CA MET A 23 3.67 -4.83 2.12
C MET A 23 2.46 -5.40 2.85
N ALA A 24 1.70 -4.57 3.58
CA ALA A 24 0.50 -5.01 4.27
C ALA A 24 -0.55 -5.58 3.30
N GLY A 25 -0.76 -4.93 2.15
CA GLY A 25 -1.65 -5.41 1.09
C GLY A 25 -1.19 -6.73 0.49
N THR A 26 0.11 -6.87 0.19
CA THR A 26 0.65 -8.14 -0.33
C THR A 26 0.55 -9.30 0.66
N MET A 27 0.52 -9.00 1.97
CA MET A 27 0.36 -10.00 3.04
C MET A 27 -1.12 -10.28 3.37
N GLY A 28 -2.07 -9.68 2.66
CA GLY A 28 -3.51 -9.86 2.91
C GLY A 28 -3.98 -9.24 4.22
N MET A 29 -3.27 -8.26 4.77
CA MET A 29 -3.72 -7.53 5.96
C MET A 29 -4.91 -6.64 5.61
N GLU A 30 -5.87 -6.47 6.51
CA GLU A 30 -6.95 -5.50 6.30
C GLU A 30 -6.45 -4.05 6.31
N LYS A 31 -7.08 -3.20 5.47
CA LYS A 31 -6.83 -1.75 5.39
C LYS A 31 -7.04 -1.02 6.73
N THR A 32 -7.94 -1.52 7.57
CA THR A 32 -8.23 -1.01 8.93
C THR A 32 -7.03 -1.11 9.90
N ARG A 33 -6.00 -1.90 9.55
CA ARG A 33 -4.78 -2.08 10.36
C ARG A 33 -3.72 -1.01 10.10
N CYS A 34 -4.04 0.05 9.39
CA CYS A 34 -3.15 1.20 9.20
C CYS A 34 -2.67 1.73 10.58
N PRO A 35 -1.34 1.75 10.85
CA PRO A 35 -0.81 2.13 12.16
C PRO A 35 -0.71 3.65 12.34
N TYR A 36 -0.93 4.42 11.28
CA TYR A 36 -0.70 5.86 11.25
C TYR A 36 -1.90 6.65 11.73
N ARG A 37 -1.62 7.86 12.24
CA ARG A 37 -2.63 8.87 12.57
C ARG A 37 -2.33 10.13 11.76
N GLY A 38 -3.36 10.70 11.14
CA GLY A 38 -3.26 11.89 10.29
C GLY A 38 -3.55 11.57 8.82
N ASP A 39 -4.42 12.37 8.22
CA ASP A 39 -5.06 12.03 6.94
C ASP A 39 -4.05 11.83 5.80
N VAL A 40 -3.01 12.67 5.73
CA VAL A 40 -2.03 12.61 4.63
C VAL A 40 -1.14 11.37 4.71
N ILE A 41 -0.66 11.00 5.90
CA ILE A 41 0.17 9.81 6.06
C ILE A 41 -0.65 8.51 5.97
N ILE A 42 -1.93 8.55 6.40
CA ILE A 42 -2.89 7.46 6.18
C ILE A 42 -3.12 7.28 4.68
N ALA A 43 -3.42 8.34 3.94
CA ALA A 43 -3.64 8.27 2.49
C ALA A 43 -2.44 7.68 1.75
N ALA A 44 -1.21 8.03 2.14
CA ALA A 44 0.00 7.44 1.56
C ALA A 44 0.10 5.93 1.81
N TRP A 45 -0.21 5.47 3.03
CA TRP A 45 -0.25 4.04 3.36
C TRP A 45 -1.36 3.32 2.59
N GLU A 46 -2.55 3.89 2.55
CA GLU A 46 -3.71 3.33 1.85
C GLU A 46 -3.45 3.18 0.35
N ALA A 47 -2.81 4.16 -0.29
CA ALA A 47 -2.42 4.08 -1.69
C ALA A 47 -1.50 2.88 -1.96
N GLY A 48 -0.49 2.66 -1.11
CA GLY A 48 0.37 1.49 -1.25
C GLY A 48 -0.39 0.17 -1.08
N TRP A 49 -1.30 0.11 -0.11
CA TRP A 49 -2.14 -1.07 0.13
C TRP A 49 -3.06 -1.38 -1.06
N ASP A 50 -3.73 -0.36 -1.60
CA ASP A 50 -4.62 -0.49 -2.76
C ASP A 50 -3.83 -0.95 -4.01
N ASP A 51 -2.62 -0.42 -4.23
CA ASP A 51 -1.73 -0.85 -5.33
C ASP A 51 -1.30 -2.32 -5.19
N ALA A 52 -0.98 -2.77 -3.97
CA ALA A 52 -0.63 -4.16 -3.72
C ALA A 52 -1.81 -5.12 -3.95
N GLY A 53 -3.02 -4.73 -3.59
CA GLY A 53 -4.23 -5.51 -3.83
C GLY A 53 -4.48 -5.80 -5.31
N GLN A 54 -4.18 -4.83 -6.18
CA GLN A 54 -4.28 -5.00 -7.64
C GLN A 54 -3.30 -6.06 -8.14
N VAL A 55 -2.04 -6.02 -7.69
CA VAL A 55 -1.01 -7.00 -8.08
C VAL A 55 -1.36 -8.41 -7.60
N VAL A 56 -1.81 -8.56 -6.35
CA VAL A 56 -2.20 -9.88 -5.82
C VAL A 56 -3.38 -10.45 -6.59
N HIS A 57 -4.38 -9.63 -6.91
CA HIS A 57 -5.54 -10.06 -7.68
C HIS A 57 -5.17 -10.46 -9.13
N GLU A 58 -4.27 -9.71 -9.76
CA GLU A 58 -3.73 -10.05 -11.09
C GLU A 58 -2.96 -11.36 -11.07
N GLN A 59 -2.10 -11.58 -10.06
CA GLN A 59 -1.36 -12.83 -9.91
C GLN A 59 -2.29 -14.02 -9.70
N GLN A 60 -3.29 -13.90 -8.83
CA GLN A 60 -4.29 -14.96 -8.60
C GLN A 60 -5.06 -15.32 -9.87
N LYS A 61 -5.42 -14.32 -10.67
CA LYS A 61 -6.11 -14.54 -11.95
C LYS A 61 -5.21 -15.24 -12.97
N ALA A 62 -3.92 -14.90 -13.01
CA ALA A 62 -2.95 -15.58 -13.85
C ALA A 62 -2.80 -17.05 -13.42
N ASP A 63 -2.64 -17.31 -12.12
CA ASP A 63 -2.48 -18.66 -11.57
C ASP A 63 -3.73 -19.54 -11.82
N ASP A 64 -4.94 -19.00 -11.70
CA ASP A 64 -6.20 -19.68 -12.07
C ASP A 64 -6.22 -20.05 -13.56
N LEU A 65 -5.84 -19.11 -14.43
CA LEU A 65 -5.80 -19.35 -15.88
C LEU A 65 -4.83 -20.48 -16.24
N PHE A 66 -3.62 -20.47 -15.66
CA PHE A 66 -2.64 -21.54 -15.87
C PHE A 66 -3.15 -22.89 -15.37
N SER A 67 -3.81 -22.92 -14.20
CA SER A 67 -4.36 -24.15 -13.61
C SER A 67 -5.47 -24.78 -14.47
N ARG A 68 -6.18 -23.98 -15.27
CA ARG A 68 -7.27 -24.44 -16.15
C ARG A 68 -6.79 -24.97 -17.51
N ILE A 69 -5.54 -24.72 -17.86
CA ILE A 69 -4.95 -25.11 -19.16
C ILE A 69 -4.08 -26.38 -19.03
N ALA A 70 -3.67 -26.74 -17.80
CA ALA A 70 -2.97 -28.00 -17.48
C ALA A 70 -3.94 -29.17 -17.31
#